data_AF-A0A183U6C8-F1
#
_entry.id   AF-A0A183U6C8-F1
#
_cell.length_a   1.000
_cell.length_b   1.000
_cell.length_c   1.000
_cell.angle_alpha   90.00
_cell.angle_beta   90.00
_cell.angle_gamma   90.00
#
_symmetry.space_group_name_H-M   'P 1'
#
loop_
_entity.id
_entity.type
_entity.pdbx_description
1 polymer ?
#
loop_
_entity_poly.entity_id
_entity_poly.type
_entity_poly.pdbx_seq_one_letter_code
_entity_poly.pdbx_strand_id
1 'polypeptide(L)'
;MVDSEDLWAILEAQEERQHQMLKAVLETANQQQQALLEQVGRIFSAIGSTASPASAAQFVTNSLSTRLPEFIYDPDNSYTFDVWFNRYEDVIVQDGSTLDEAAK
;
A
#
# COMPACT_ATOMS: atom_id res chain seq x y z
N MET A 1 -26.35 43.50 -43.56
CA MET A 1 -24.89 43.50 -43.79
C MET A 1 -24.30 43.33 -42.41
N VAL A 2 -23.64 42.20 -42.11
CA VAL A 2 -22.99 42.05 -40.79
C VAL A 2 -21.83 43.02 -40.77
N ASP A 3 -21.79 43.87 -39.75
CA ASP A 3 -20.78 44.91 -39.60
C ASP A 3 -19.43 44.29 -39.25
N SER A 4 -18.33 44.93 -39.65
CA SER A 4 -16.99 44.36 -39.50
C SER A 4 -16.56 44.29 -38.03
N GLU A 5 -17.11 45.18 -37.19
CA GLU A 5 -16.93 45.16 -35.74
C GLU A 5 -17.63 43.96 -35.08
N ASP A 6 -18.80 43.57 -35.58
CA ASP A 6 -19.57 42.42 -35.06
C ASP A 6 -18.81 41.10 -35.30
N LEU A 7 -18.16 40.98 -36.47
CA LEU A 7 -17.32 39.83 -36.79
C LEU A 7 -16.07 39.75 -35.91
N TRP A 8 -15.48 40.89 -35.56
CA TRP A 8 -14.33 40.94 -34.66
C TRP A 8 -14.71 40.54 -33.22
N ALA A 9 -15.82 41.07 -32.72
CA ALA A 9 -16.34 40.72 -31.40
C ALA A 9 -16.68 39.23 -31.28
N ILE A 10 -17.21 38.61 -32.33
CA ILE A 10 -17.48 37.16 -32.36
C ILE A 10 -16.18 36.35 -32.31
N LEU A 11 -15.15 36.79 -33.03
CA LEU A 11 -13.84 36.12 -33.06
C LEU A 11 -13.15 36.17 -31.69
N GLU A 12 -13.14 37.34 -31.05
CA GLU A 12 -12.61 37.54 -29.70
C GLU A 12 -13.36 36.72 -28.65
N ALA A 13 -14.70 36.73 -28.70
CA ALA A 13 -15.53 35.92 -27.81
C ALA A 13 -15.36 34.40 -28.02
N GLN A 14 -14.89 33.98 -29.20
CA GLN A 14 -14.54 32.58 -29.47
C GLN A 14 -13.17 32.21 -28.90
N GLU A 15 -12.18 33.11 -29.03
CA GLU A 15 -10.85 32.91 -28.46
C GLU A 15 -10.88 32.89 -26.92
N GLU A 16 -11.65 33.77 -26.30
CA GLU A 16 -11.81 33.81 -24.85
C GLU A 16 -12.48 32.53 -24.32
N ARG A 17 -13.50 32.02 -25.03
CA ARG A 17 -14.14 30.74 -24.69
C ARG A 17 -13.19 29.56 -24.83
N GLN A 18 -12.32 29.54 -25.85
CA GLN A 18 -11.30 28.49 -26.00
C GLN A 18 -10.29 28.53 -24.84
N HIS A 19 -9.83 29.72 -24.46
CA HIS A 19 -8.94 29.90 -23.31
C HIS A 19 -9.60 29.50 -21.99
N GLN A 20 -10.84 29.91 -21.76
CA GLN A 20 -11.59 29.53 -20.57
C GLN A 20 -11.83 28.02 -20.50
N MET A 21 -12.18 27.39 -21.62
CA MET A 21 -12.36 25.95 -21.70
C MET A 21 -11.07 25.21 -21.38
N LEU A 22 -9.94 25.62 -21.98
CA LEU A 22 -8.64 25.00 -21.70
C LEU A 22 -8.28 25.11 -20.22
N LYS A 23 -8.49 26.30 -19.63
CA LYS A 23 -8.24 26.53 -18.21
C LYS A 23 -9.12 25.63 -17.32
N ALA A 24 -10.42 25.54 -17.62
CA ALA A 24 -11.35 24.72 -16.88
C ALA A 24 -11.02 23.22 -16.97
N VAL A 25 -10.60 22.74 -18.15
CA VAL A 25 -10.16 21.35 -18.32
C VAL A 25 -8.90 21.07 -17.50
N LEU A 26 -7.93 21.98 -17.51
CA LEU A 26 -6.71 21.84 -16.72
C LEU A 26 -6.99 21.81 -15.21
N GLU A 27 -7.86 22.71 -14.73
CA GLU A 27 -8.25 22.77 -13.32
C GLU A 27 -9.02 21.51 -12.89
N THR A 28 -9.92 21.03 -13.74
CA THR A 28 -10.66 19.78 -13.51
C THR A 28 -9.71 18.58 -13.45
N ALA A 29 -8.74 18.50 -14.37
CA ALA A 29 -7.74 17.44 -14.35
C ALA A 29 -6.89 17.48 -13.07
N ASN A 30 -6.49 18.67 -12.64
CA ASN A 30 -5.72 18.84 -11.41
C ASN A 30 -6.52 18.44 -10.16
N GLN A 31 -7.78 18.86 -10.05
CA GLN A 31 -8.68 18.43 -8.97
C GLN A 31 -8.88 16.92 -8.96
N GLN A 32 -9.04 16.30 -10.12
CA GLN A 32 -9.18 14.85 -10.22
C GLN A 32 -7.90 14.14 -9.74
N GLN A 33 -6.71 14.63 -10.11
CA GLN A 33 -5.45 14.11 -9.59
C GLN A 33 -5.36 14.26 -8.06
N GLN A 34 -5.77 15.40 -7.51
CA GLN A 34 -5.74 15.66 -6.07
C GLN A 34 -6.71 14.74 -5.31
N ALA A 35 -7.93 14.58 -5.81
CA ALA A 35 -8.92 13.67 -5.23
C ALA A 35 -8.46 12.21 -5.25
N LEU A 36 -7.77 11.79 -6.32
CA LEU A 36 -7.16 10.46 -6.40
C LEU A 36 -6.03 10.30 -5.37
N LEU A 37 -5.15 11.29 -5.22
CA LEU A 37 -4.08 11.29 -4.21
C LEU A 37 -4.65 11.19 -2.78
N GLU A 38 -5.70 11.95 -2.47
CA GLU A 38 -6.38 11.87 -1.17
C GLU A 38 -7.04 10.50 -0.94
N GLN A 39 -7.66 9.93 -1.97
CA GLN A 39 -8.24 8.60 -1.88
C GLN A 39 -7.17 7.54 -1.63
N VAL A 40 -6.05 7.61 -2.34
CA VAL A 40 -4.89 6.73 -2.12
C VAL A 40 -4.36 6.90 -0.70
N GLY A 41 -4.21 8.13 -0.20
CA GLY A 41 -3.81 8.41 1.18
C GLY A 41 -4.74 7.78 2.20
N ARG A 42 -6.08 7.89 2.01
CA ARG A 42 -7.07 7.24 2.88
C ARG A 42 -6.98 5.72 2.84
N ILE A 43 -6.78 5.12 1.67
CA ILE A 43 -6.61 3.68 1.52
C ILE A 43 -5.35 3.22 2.27
N PHE A 44 -4.23 3.93 2.12
CA PHE A 44 -2.99 3.61 2.84
C PHE A 44 -3.14 3.75 4.35
N SER A 45 -3.81 4.80 4.86
CA SER A 45 -4.09 4.93 6.29
C SER A 45 -5.03 3.84 6.81
N ALA A 46 -6.05 3.45 6.02
CA ALA A 46 -6.95 2.37 6.38
C ALA A 46 -6.22 1.02 6.43
N ILE A 47 -5.39 0.71 5.42
CA ILE A 47 -4.60 -0.52 5.38
C ILE A 47 -3.58 -0.55 6.52
N GLY A 48 -2.88 0.57 6.78
CA GLY A 48 -1.94 0.71 7.89
C GLY A 48 -2.57 0.55 9.28
N SER A 49 -3.88 0.79 9.41
CA SER A 49 -4.65 0.58 10.67
C SER A 49 -5.28 -0.82 10.81
N THR A 50 -5.21 -1.68 9.79
CA THR A 50 -5.87 -3.01 9.84
C THR A 50 -4.98 -4.14 10.34
N ALA A 51 -3.69 -3.92 10.53
CA ALA A 51 -2.81 -4.88 11.20
C ALA A 51 -2.99 -4.75 12.72
N SER A 52 -4.08 -5.32 13.24
CA SER A 52 -4.15 -5.57 14.69
C SER A 52 -2.96 -6.45 15.09
N PRO A 53 -2.38 -6.27 16.28
CA PRO A 53 -1.26 -7.08 16.76
C PRO A 53 -1.58 -8.59 16.70
N ALA A 54 -2.85 -8.94 16.93
CA ALA A 54 -3.37 -10.30 16.77
C ALA A 54 -3.23 -10.86 15.35
N SER A 55 -3.48 -10.06 14.31
CA SER A 55 -3.34 -10.47 12.91
C SER A 55 -1.87 -10.64 12.51
N ALA A 56 -1.00 -9.77 13.02
CA ALA A 56 0.45 -9.88 12.81
C ALA A 56 1.01 -11.15 13.46
N ALA A 57 0.63 -11.43 14.72
CA ALA A 57 1.00 -12.65 15.41
C ALA A 57 0.48 -13.90 14.69
N GLN A 58 -0.75 -13.88 14.16
CA GLN A 58 -1.31 -14.98 13.37
C GLN A 58 -0.53 -15.23 12.08
N PHE A 59 -0.14 -14.19 11.36
CA PHE A 59 0.67 -14.31 10.14
C PHE A 59 2.03 -14.92 10.43
N VAL A 60 2.73 -14.44 11.47
CA VAL A 60 4.01 -15.00 11.90
C VAL A 60 3.85 -16.47 12.32
N THR A 61 2.84 -16.78 13.12
CA THR A 61 2.60 -18.15 13.60
C THR A 61 2.32 -19.10 12.43
N ASN A 62 1.58 -18.63 11.40
CA ASN A 62 1.35 -19.40 10.18
C ASN A 62 2.67 -19.63 9.41
N SER A 63 3.48 -18.58 9.21
CA SER A 63 4.80 -18.68 8.55
C SER A 63 5.69 -19.71 9.24
N LEU A 64 5.81 -19.60 10.57
CA LEU A 64 6.59 -20.53 11.39
C LEU A 64 6.05 -21.96 11.26
N SER A 65 4.74 -22.17 11.31
CA SER A 65 4.13 -23.50 11.19
C SER A 65 4.40 -24.16 9.83
N THR A 66 4.54 -23.38 8.75
CA THR A 66 4.85 -23.93 7.41
C THR A 66 6.32 -24.27 7.22
N ARG A 67 7.22 -23.63 7.96
CA ARG A 67 8.68 -23.74 7.78
C ARG A 67 9.39 -24.53 8.87
N LEU A 68 8.78 -24.64 10.06
CA LEU A 68 9.30 -25.41 11.18
C LEU A 68 8.63 -26.79 11.20
N PRO A 69 9.35 -27.86 10.84
CA PRO A 69 8.83 -29.20 11.05
C PRO A 69 8.70 -29.50 12.53
N GLU A 70 7.73 -30.36 12.87
CA GLU A 70 7.51 -30.81 14.24
C GLU A 70 8.80 -31.40 14.83
N PHE A 71 9.09 -31.02 16.07
CA PHE A 71 10.25 -31.54 16.78
C PHE A 71 9.94 -32.97 17.26
N ILE A 72 10.70 -33.94 16.76
CA ILE A 72 10.65 -35.33 17.20
C ILE A 72 11.95 -35.63 17.93
N TYR A 73 11.84 -35.95 19.22
CA TYR A 73 13.00 -36.31 20.04
C TYR A 73 13.41 -37.76 19.74
N ASP A 74 14.62 -37.92 19.21
CA ASP A 74 15.23 -39.23 18.98
C ASP A 74 16.75 -39.12 19.24
N PRO A 75 17.22 -39.51 20.43
CA PRO A 75 18.62 -39.33 20.81
C PRO A 75 19.55 -40.28 20.06
N ASP A 76 19.06 -41.43 19.60
CA ASP A 76 19.84 -42.44 18.88
C ASP A 76 20.30 -41.95 17.49
N ASN A 77 19.47 -41.16 16.80
CA ASN A 77 19.84 -40.46 15.56
C ASN A 77 20.23 -38.99 15.78
N SER A 78 20.56 -38.59 17.01
CA SER A 78 20.96 -37.21 17.34
C SER A 78 19.91 -36.13 16.98
N TYR A 79 18.63 -36.49 16.93
CA TYR A 79 17.53 -35.53 16.86
C TYR A 79 17.25 -34.97 18.26
N THR A 80 18.20 -34.18 18.76
CA THR A 80 18.06 -33.42 20.00
C THR A 80 17.52 -32.02 19.72
N PHE A 81 17.00 -31.37 20.76
CA PHE A 81 16.50 -30.01 20.64
C PHE A 81 17.58 -29.05 20.11
N ASP A 82 18.82 -29.16 20.60
CA ASP A 82 19.93 -28.33 20.14
C ASP A 82 20.18 -28.45 18.64
N VAL A 83 20.15 -29.68 18.09
CA VAL A 83 20.38 -29.91 16.66
C VAL A 83 19.21 -29.37 15.82
N TRP A 84 17.98 -29.54 16.29
CA TRP A 84 16.80 -28.98 15.64
C TRP A 84 16.79 -27.45 15.69
N PHE A 85 17.08 -26.87 16.85
CA PHE A 85 17.15 -25.42 17.04
C PHE A 85 18.23 -24.79 16.18
N ASN A 86 19.48 -25.30 16.21
CA ASN A 86 20.56 -24.78 15.35
C ASN A 86 20.22 -24.85 13.86
N ARG A 87 19.42 -25.84 13.42
CA ARG A 87 19.00 -25.97 12.03
C ARG A 87 17.96 -24.92 11.61
N TYR A 88 17.11 -24.49 12.54
CA TYR A 88 15.99 -23.60 12.25
C TYR A 88 16.07 -22.25 13.00
N GLU A 89 17.18 -21.96 13.65
CA GLU A 89 17.40 -20.71 14.40
C GLU A 89 17.18 -19.49 13.50
N ASP A 90 17.75 -19.50 12.30
CA ASP A 90 17.59 -18.43 11.31
C ASP A 90 16.11 -18.20 10.94
N VAL A 91 15.34 -19.28 10.77
CA VAL A 91 13.90 -19.22 10.48
C VAL A 91 13.14 -18.57 11.64
N ILE A 92 13.45 -18.96 12.87
CA ILE A 92 12.79 -18.45 14.08
C ILE A 92 13.13 -16.97 14.27
N VAL A 93 14.38 -16.56 14.07
CA VAL A 93 14.82 -15.17 14.19
C VAL A 93 14.20 -14.32 13.09
N GLN A 94 14.22 -14.78 11.84
CA GLN A 94 13.69 -14.03 10.70
C GLN A 94 12.18 -13.84 10.82
N ASP A 95 11.43 -14.93 10.99
CA ASP A 95 9.97 -14.90 10.95
C ASP A 95 9.38 -14.43 12.28
N GLY A 96 10.06 -14.71 13.39
CA GLY A 96 9.68 -14.27 14.73
C GLY A 96 10.07 -12.83 15.08
N SER A 97 10.88 -12.16 14.26
CA SER A 97 11.39 -10.81 14.53
C SER A 97 10.30 -9.77 14.84
N THR A 98 9.12 -9.93 14.26
CA THR A 98 7.99 -9.00 14.42
C THR A 98 7.02 -9.39 15.53
N LEU A 99 7.24 -10.51 16.23
CA LEU A 99 6.39 -10.94 17.36
C LEU A 99 6.60 -10.08 18.60
N ASP A 100 7.82 -9.61 18.86
CA ASP A 100 8.15 -8.79 20.03
C ASP A 100 7.43 -7.43 20.00
N GLU A 101 7.43 -6.77 18.84
CA GLU A 101 6.72 -5.49 18.63
C GLU A 101 5.20 -5.64 18.67
N ALA A 102 4.65 -6.82 18.38
CA ALA A 102 3.22 -7.11 18.45
C ALA A 102 2.73 -7.45 19.87
N ALA A 103 3.64 -7.80 20.79
CA ALA A 103 3.32 -8.20 22.16
C ALA A 103 3.45 -7.06 23.20
N LYS A 104 3.90 -5.87 22.76
CA LYS A 104 4.13 -4.68 23.59
C LYS A 104 2.92 -3.74 23.61
#